data_AF-A0A6I0SY94-F1
#
_entry.id   AF-A0A6I0SY94-F1
#
_cell.length_a   1.000
_cell.length_b   1.000
_cell.length_c   1.000
_cell.angle_alpha   90.00
_cell.angle_beta   90.00
_cell.angle_gamma   90.00
#
_symmetry.space_group_name_H-M   'P 1'
#
loop_
_entity.id
_entity.type
_entity.pdbx_description
1 polymer ?
#
loop_
_entity_poly.entity_id
_entity_poly.type
_entity_poly.pdbx_seq_one_letter_code
_entity_poly.pdbx_strand_id
1 'polypeptide(L)'
;MGKGRDKELIKLRDEALCRRYYYWTEIQRLRFDDALKVLSEREFFISEERIMTIIRRKSREGTDYNLKPVPKVKAPRLTAAQLELFPIR
;
A
#
# COMPACT_ATOMS: atom_id res chain seq x y z
N MET A 1 14.35 2.68 31.42
CA MET A 1 14.61 2.75 29.97
C MET A 1 13.35 2.31 29.24
N GLY A 2 12.55 3.24 28.72
CA GLY A 2 11.36 2.86 27.94
C GLY A 2 11.83 2.09 26.71
N LYS A 3 11.45 0.81 26.59
CA LYS A 3 11.69 -0.02 25.40
C LYS A 3 10.86 0.52 24.23
N GLY A 4 11.24 1.69 23.74
CA GLY A 4 10.70 2.28 22.52
C GLY A 4 11.26 1.55 21.32
N ARG A 5 10.53 1.60 20.21
CA ARG A 5 11.09 1.20 18.92
C ARG A 5 12.20 2.17 18.55
N ASP A 6 13.34 1.64 18.11
CA ASP A 6 14.43 2.48 17.61
C ASP A 6 13.95 3.26 16.38
N LYS A 7 14.00 4.59 16.48
CA LYS A 7 13.50 5.50 15.45
C LYS A 7 14.34 5.42 14.18
N GLU A 8 15.63 5.16 14.29
CA GLU A 8 16.53 5.05 13.15
C GLU A 8 16.25 3.75 12.38
N LEU A 9 16.09 2.62 13.08
CA LEU A 9 15.73 1.36 12.44
C LEU A 9 14.36 1.41 11.75
N ILE A 10 13.39 2.16 12.31
CA ILE A 10 12.10 2.38 11.64
C ILE A 10 12.29 3.17 10.33
N LYS A 11 13.09 4.24 10.33
CA LYS A 11 13.33 5.02 9.12
C LYS A 11 13.98 4.16 8.03
N LEU A 12 15.03 3.42 8.38
CA LEU A 12 15.74 2.53 7.45
C LEU A 12 14.81 1.48 6.85
N ARG A 13 13.95 0.88 7.68
CA ARG A 13 12.93 -0.06 7.20
C ARG A 13 11.94 0.61 6.26
N ASP A 14 11.41 1.76 6.63
CA ASP A 14 10.39 2.46 5.85
C ASP A 14 10.95 2.92 4.48
N GLU A 15 12.23 3.29 4.40
CA GLU A 15 12.94 3.58 3.14
C GLU A 15 13.16 2.33 2.29
N ALA A 16 13.62 1.23 2.90
CA ALA A 16 13.79 -0.04 2.20
C ALA A 16 12.47 -0.57 1.63
N LEU A 17 11.38 -0.43 2.39
CA LEU A 17 10.02 -0.80 1.98
C LEU A 17 9.58 0.02 0.77
N CYS A 18 9.80 1.33 0.76
CA CYS A 18 9.48 2.18 -0.40
C CYS A 18 10.27 1.77 -1.65
N ARG A 19 11.57 1.47 -1.52
CA ARG A 19 12.40 1.00 -2.63
C ARG A 19 11.90 -0.34 -3.18
N ARG A 20 11.55 -1.30 -2.32
CA ARG A 20 11.02 -2.60 -2.74
C ARG A 20 9.63 -2.50 -3.36
N TYR A 21 8.77 -1.66 -2.80
CA TYR A 21 7.45 -1.39 -3.40
C TYR A 21 7.60 -0.80 -4.81
N TYR A 22 8.50 0.17 -5.01
CA TYR A 22 8.81 0.72 -6.34
C TYR A 22 9.30 -0.36 -7.32
N TYR A 23 10.19 -1.25 -6.88
CA TYR A 23 10.65 -2.37 -7.70
C TYR A 23 9.49 -3.28 -8.15
N TRP A 24 8.60 -3.65 -7.23
CA TRP A 24 7.47 -4.50 -7.56
C TRP A 24 6.47 -3.82 -8.50
N THR A 25 6.13 -2.55 -8.28
CA THR A 25 5.09 -1.87 -9.07
C THR A 25 5.59 -1.29 -10.38
N GLU A 26 6.82 -0.78 -10.45
CA GLU A 26 7.32 -0.10 -11.67
C GLU A 26 8.22 -1.01 -12.51
N ILE A 27 9.06 -1.87 -11.90
CA ILE A 27 9.97 -2.75 -12.65
C ILE A 27 9.29 -4.07 -12.99
N GLN A 28 8.74 -4.77 -11.99
CA GLN A 28 8.04 -6.04 -12.20
C GLN A 28 6.59 -5.84 -12.65
N ARG A 29 6.07 -4.60 -12.61
CA ARG A 29 4.70 -4.23 -13.01
C ARG A 29 3.62 -5.08 -12.31
N LEU A 30 3.92 -5.50 -11.08
CA LEU A 30 3.01 -6.25 -10.24
C LEU A 30 1.84 -5.35 -9.83
N ARG A 31 0.65 -5.93 -9.73
CA ARG A 31 -0.53 -5.22 -9.24
C ARG A 31 -0.30 -4.78 -7.80
N PHE A 32 -0.92 -3.66 -7.41
CA PHE A 32 -0.65 -3.03 -6.11
C PHE A 32 -0.96 -3.97 -4.93
N ASP A 33 -2.04 -4.75 -5.01
CA ASP A 33 -2.50 -5.70 -3.99
C ASP A 33 -1.55 -6.89 -3.88
N ASP A 34 -1.09 -7.43 -5.00
CA ASP A 34 -0.08 -8.48 -5.02
C ASP A 34 1.27 -7.98 -4.48
N ALA A 35 1.64 -6.74 -4.78
CA ALA A 35 2.85 -6.11 -4.24
C ALA A 35 2.76 -5.94 -2.72
N LEU A 36 1.60 -5.52 -2.20
CA LEU A 36 1.37 -5.43 -0.76
C LEU A 36 1.47 -6.79 -0.07
N LYS A 37 0.90 -7.85 -0.65
CA LYS A 37 1.01 -9.22 -0.13
C LYS A 37 2.45 -9.70 -0.08
N VAL A 38 3.22 -9.51 -1.15
CA VAL A 38 4.64 -9.91 -1.17
C VAL A 38 5.45 -9.16 -0.11
N LEU A 39 5.26 -7.84 0.00
CA LEU A 39 5.94 -7.04 1.02
C LEU A 39 5.53 -7.44 2.44
N SER A 40 4.25 -7.75 2.64
CA SER A 40 3.67 -8.15 3.92
C SER A 40 4.16 -9.53 4.36
N GLU A 41 4.06 -10.54 3.51
CA GLU A 41 4.24 -11.94 3.88
C GLU A 41 5.66 -12.48 3.67
N ARG A 42 6.43 -11.89 2.74
CA ARG A 42 7.72 -12.46 2.30
C ARG A 42 8.92 -11.60 2.67
N GLU A 43 8.76 -10.29 2.75
CA GLU A 43 9.88 -9.37 2.92
C GLU A 43 9.92 -8.71 4.30
N PHE A 44 8.85 -8.01 4.68
CA PHE A 44 8.86 -7.13 5.85
C PHE A 44 8.06 -7.66 7.03
N PHE A 45 7.21 -8.68 6.86
CA PHE A 45 6.41 -9.29 7.93
C PHE A 45 5.58 -8.26 8.71
N ILE A 46 4.98 -7.32 7.97
CA ILE A 46 4.19 -6.20 8.50
C ILE A 46 2.85 -6.19 7.78
N SER A 47 1.77 -5.89 8.52
CA SER A 47 0.43 -5.83 7.93
C SER A 47 0.36 -4.87 6.73
N GLU A 48 -0.39 -5.30 5.70
CA GLU A 48 -0.62 -4.50 4.49
C GLU A 48 -1.14 -3.09 4.82
N GLU A 49 -1.99 -2.96 5.83
CA GLU A 49 -2.48 -1.66 6.32
C GLU A 49 -1.33 -0.74 6.74
N ARG A 50 -0.38 -1.28 7.51
CA ARG A 50 0.79 -0.52 7.96
C ARG A 50 1.69 -0.15 6.78
N ILE A 51 1.90 -1.06 5.83
CA ILE A 51 2.64 -0.80 4.59
C ILE A 51 1.98 0.35 3.81
N MET A 52 0.65 0.32 3.64
CA MET A 52 -0.11 1.40 3.00
C MET A 52 0.05 2.74 3.72
N THR A 53 0.03 2.77 5.07
CA THR A 53 0.24 4.02 5.81
C THR A 53 1.63 4.59 5.59
N ILE A 54 2.67 3.74 5.53
CA ILE A 54 4.06 4.13 5.30
C ILE A 54 4.21 4.70 3.90
N ILE A 55 3.73 3.99 2.87
CA ILE A 55 3.79 4.43 1.47
C ILE A 55 3.06 5.77 1.29
N ARG A 56 1.85 5.91 1.83
CA ARG A 56 1.09 7.17 1.76
C ARG A 56 1.80 8.33 2.45
N ARG A 57 2.46 8.06 3.58
CA ARG A 57 3.25 9.08 4.30
C ARG A 57 4.46 9.50 3.47
N LYS A 58 5.24 8.53 2.97
CA LYS A 58 6.45 8.75 2.16
C LYS A 58 6.17 9.40 0.80
N SER A 59 5.01 9.13 0.20
CA SER A 59 4.53 9.81 -1.01
C SER A 59 4.26 11.30 -0.77
N ARG A 60 3.72 11.68 0.40
CA ARG A 60 3.54 13.10 0.78
C ARG A 60 4.85 13.81 1.10
N GLU A 61 5.83 13.08 1.64
CA GLU A 61 7.17 13.61 1.95
C GLU A 61 8.00 13.90 0.69
N GLY A 62 7.54 13.52 -0.51
CA GLY A 62 8.22 13.80 -1.77
C GLY A 62 9.52 13.00 -1.93
N THR A 63 9.49 11.71 -1.58
CA THR A 63 10.66 10.83 -1.77
C THR A 63 10.91 10.53 -3.27
N ASP A 64 12.20 10.42 -3.62
CA ASP A 64 12.78 10.37 -4.97
C ASP A 64 12.23 9.26 -5.90
N TYR A 65 11.67 8.21 -5.29
CA TYR A 65 10.96 7.17 -6.03
C TYR A 65 9.60 7.76 -6.39
N ASN A 66 9.30 7.96 -7.67
CA ASN A 66 8.01 8.43 -8.18
C ASN A 66 6.88 7.43 -7.85
N LEU A 67 6.54 7.34 -6.56
CA LEU A 67 5.61 6.39 -5.99
C LEU A 67 4.20 6.86 -6.36
N LYS A 68 3.63 6.24 -7.39
CA LYS A 68 2.22 6.45 -7.70
C LYS A 68 1.39 5.95 -6.50
N PRO A 69 0.57 6.82 -5.89
CA PRO A 69 -0.21 6.42 -4.74
C PRO A 69 -1.17 5.30 -5.13
N VAL A 70 -1.37 4.34 -4.21
CA VAL A 70 -2.35 3.26 -4.38
C VAL A 70 -3.70 3.87 -4.78
N PRO A 71 -4.32 3.42 -5.89
CA PRO A 71 -5.57 3.99 -6.35
C PRO A 71 -6.63 3.88 -5.26
N LYS A 72 -7.34 4.98 -5.02
CA LYS A 72 -8.50 4.97 -4.11
C LYS A 72 -9.64 4.24 -4.81
N VAL A 73 -9.81 2.96 -4.53
CA VAL A 73 -10.97 2.19 -4.99
C VAL A 73 -12.20 2.72 -4.26
N LYS A 74 -12.98 3.56 -4.95
CA LYS A 74 -14.33 3.92 -4.50
C LYS A 74 -15.27 2.84 -5.01
N ALA A 75 -15.85 2.05 -4.12
CA ALA A 75 -16.99 1.23 -4.50
C ALA A 75 -18.11 2.17 -4.97
N PRO A 76 -18.78 1.89 -6.11
CA PRO A 76 -19.96 2.64 -6.49
C PRO A 76 -21.01 2.50 -5.37
N ARG A 77 -21.62 3.62 -4.97
CA ARG A 77 -22.80 3.56 -4.12
C ARG A 77 -23.96 3.11 -5.00
N LEU A 78 -24.34 1.83 -4.93
CA LEU A 78 -25.54 1.35 -5.62
C LEU A 78 -26.77 1.96 -4.95
N THR A 79 -27.59 2.64 -5.74
CA THR A 79 -28.93 3.08 -5.31
C THR A 79 -29.95 1.97 -5.58
N ALA A 80 -31.10 2.00 -4.91
CA ALA A 80 -32.16 1.01 -5.09
C ALA A 80 -32.60 0.88 -6.56
N ALA A 81 -32.75 2.01 -7.27
CA ALA A 81 -33.07 2.05 -8.69
C ALA A 81 -32.01 1.35 -9.58
N GLN A 82 -30.74 1.33 -9.17
CA GLN A 82 -29.68 0.64 -9.91
C GLN A 82 -29.68 -0.88 -9.65
N LEU A 83 -30.24 -1.33 -8.52
CA LEU A 83 -30.41 -2.75 -8.22
C LEU A 83 -31.55 -3.37 -9.03
N GLU A 84 -32.59 -2.60 -9.33
CA GLU A 84 -33.72 -3.03 -10.18
C GLU A 84 -33.32 -3.33 -11.63
N LEU A 85 -32.17 -2.82 -12.09
CA LEU A 85 -31.63 -3.08 -13.43
C LEU A 85 -31.10 -4.52 -13.59
N PHE A 86 -30.86 -5.24 -12.49
CA PHE A 86 -30.39 -6.61 -12.52
C PHE A 86 -31.57 -7.56 -12.28
N PRO A 87 -32.06 -8.29 -13.29
CA PRO A 87 -33.14 -9.24 -13.09
C PRO A 87 -32.67 -10.36 -12.16
N ILE A 88 -33.44 -10.60 -11.10
CA ILE A 88 -33.26 -11.75 -10.21
C ILE A 88 -33.68 -12.98 -11.01
N ARG A 89 -32.70 -13.80 -11.41
CA ARG A 89 -32.95 -15.11 -12.01
C ARG A 89 -33.26 -16.15 -10.94
#